data_AF-X0MEA5-F1
#
_entry.id   AF-X0MEA5-F1
#
_cell.length_a   1.000
_cell.length_b   1.000
_cell.length_c   1.000
_cell.angle_alpha   90.00
_cell.angle_beta   90.00
_cell.angle_gamma   90.00
#
_symmetry.space_group_name_H-M   'P 1'
#
loop_
_entity.id
_entity.type
_entity.pdbx_description
1 polymer ?
#
loop_
_entity_poly.entity_id
_entity_poly.type
_entity_poly.pdbx_seq_one_letter_code
_entity_poly.pdbx_strand_id
1 'polypeptide(L)'
;MLRTFSEKPEKGVVLDMCFKPRRSTMIKFGESFEWPRVEGTHVGYQIKEQGRHWARDEVVESWDKDGAWSTPLKAAEESRSINSK
;
A
#
# COMPACT_ATOMS: atom_id res chain seq x y z
N MET A 1 -17.53 4.27 14.77
CA MET A 1 -17.47 3.38 13.59
C MET A 1 -16.25 2.46 13.64
N LEU A 2 -15.01 2.96 13.51
CA LEU A 2 -13.80 2.09 13.56
C LEU A 2 -13.63 1.34 14.89
N ARG A 3 -13.91 1.98 16.02
CA ARG A 3 -13.87 1.36 17.36
C ARG A 3 -14.78 0.14 17.50
N THR A 4 -15.95 0.19 16.85
CA THR A 4 -16.92 -0.91 16.83
C THR A 4 -16.38 -2.14 16.11
N PHE A 5 -15.50 -1.96 15.12
CA PHE A 5 -14.81 -3.08 14.49
C PHE A 5 -13.63 -3.57 15.33
N SER A 6 -12.93 -2.66 16.03
CA SER A 6 -11.83 -3.00 16.96
C SER A 6 -12.26 -3.84 18.17
N GLU A 7 -13.52 -3.73 18.57
CA GLU A 7 -14.11 -4.47 19.69
C GLU A 7 -14.52 -5.91 19.32
N LYS A 8 -14.44 -6.30 18.03
CA LYS A 8 -14.68 -7.67 17.61
C LYS A 8 -13.52 -8.59 18.02
N PRO A 9 -13.82 -9.85 18.41
CA PRO A 9 -12.77 -10.81 18.77
C PRO A 9 -11.88 -11.19 17.58
N GLU A 10 -12.42 -11.14 16.36
CA GLU A 10 -11.65 -11.35 15.13
C GLU A 10 -11.04 -10.01 14.64
N LYS A 11 -9.73 -10.01 14.44
CA LYS A 11 -8.97 -8.86 13.97
C LYS A 11 -8.99 -8.84 12.43
N GLY A 12 -9.40 -7.72 11.84
CA GLY A 12 -9.34 -7.52 10.39
C GLY A 12 -7.96 -7.04 9.92
N VAL A 13 -7.86 -6.68 8.63
CA VAL A 13 -6.67 -6.06 8.02
C VAL A 13 -6.97 -4.59 7.73
N VAL A 14 -6.04 -3.69 8.07
CA VAL A 14 -6.09 -2.29 7.63
C VAL A 14 -5.35 -2.17 6.30
N LEU A 15 -6.09 -1.83 5.24
CA LEU A 15 -5.51 -1.34 3.99
C LEU A 15 -5.69 0.17 3.95
N ASP A 16 -4.58 0.91 3.96
CA ASP A 16 -4.61 2.36 3.74
C ASP A 16 -4.02 2.68 2.37
N MET A 17 -4.81 3.33 1.52
CA MET A 17 -4.38 3.71 0.17
C MET A 17 -3.60 5.03 0.14
N CYS A 18 -3.57 5.79 1.24
CA CYS A 18 -2.75 6.99 1.34
C CYS A 18 -1.27 6.62 1.46
N PHE A 19 -0.45 7.05 0.49
CA PHE A 19 1.00 6.82 0.50
C PHE A 19 1.79 7.90 1.26
N LYS A 20 1.16 9.04 1.60
CA LYS A 20 1.79 10.14 2.33
C LYS A 20 0.86 10.74 3.40
N PRO A 21 1.31 10.87 4.66
CA PRO A 21 2.54 10.29 5.22
C PRO A 21 2.45 8.77 5.25
N ARG A 22 3.60 8.06 5.22
CA ARG A 22 3.64 6.59 5.25
C ARG A 22 2.88 6.01 6.45
N ARG A 23 3.06 6.63 7.61
CA ARG A 23 2.33 6.32 8.84
C ARG A 23 1.17 7.29 9.03
N SER A 24 0.10 7.06 8.27
CA SER A 24 -1.15 7.80 8.42
C SER A 24 -1.80 7.58 9.80
N THR A 25 -2.81 8.38 10.11
CA THR A 25 -3.68 8.18 11.28
C THR A 25 -4.36 6.80 11.27
N MET A 26 -4.70 6.26 10.09
CA MET A 26 -5.36 4.96 9.97
C MET A 26 -4.39 3.79 10.25
N ILE A 27 -3.16 3.87 9.76
CA ILE A 27 -2.12 2.89 10.06
C ILE A 27 -1.82 2.87 11.57
N LYS A 28 -1.69 4.06 12.19
CA LYS A 28 -1.50 4.20 13.65
C LYS A 28 -2.68 3.63 14.44
N PHE A 29 -3.90 3.82 13.96
CA PHE A 29 -5.09 3.21 14.56
C PHE A 29 -5.04 1.68 14.46
N GLY A 30 -4.75 1.10 13.30
CA GLY A 30 -4.63 -0.36 13.15
C GLY A 30 -3.55 -0.96 14.06
N GLU A 31 -2.41 -0.26 14.18
CA GLU A 31 -1.31 -0.64 15.07
C GLU A 31 -1.73 -0.68 16.53
N SER A 32 -2.50 0.30 17.02
CA SER A 32 -2.96 0.32 18.42
C SER A 32 -3.89 -0.85 18.80
N PHE A 33 -4.43 -1.54 17.79
CA PHE A 33 -5.27 -2.73 17.98
C PHE A 33 -4.59 -4.01 17.48
N GLU A 34 -3.31 -3.97 17.13
CA GLU A 34 -2.52 -5.10 16.62
C GLU A 34 -3.08 -5.69 15.31
N TRP A 35 -3.80 -4.90 14.52
CA TRP A 35 -4.31 -5.34 13.22
C TRP A 35 -3.17 -5.43 12.22
N PRO A 36 -3.09 -6.47 11.38
CA PRO A 36 -2.25 -6.44 10.19
C PRO A 36 -2.54 -5.20 9.35
N ARG A 37 -1.49 -4.61 8.76
CA ARG A 37 -1.59 -3.34 8.03
C ARG A 37 -0.88 -3.45 6.68
N VAL A 38 -1.44 -2.81 5.67
CA VAL A 38 -0.82 -2.60 4.36
C VAL A 38 -0.82 -1.10 4.09
N GLU A 39 0.38 -0.56 3.87
CA GLU A 39 0.62 0.86 3.58
C GLU A 39 0.34 1.18 2.10
N GLY A 40 -0.04 2.43 1.83
CA GLY A 40 -0.37 2.88 0.47
C GLY A 40 0.82 2.97 -0.49
N THR A 41 2.03 2.69 -0.02
CA THR A 41 3.26 2.61 -0.83
C THR A 41 3.35 1.30 -1.63
N HIS A 42 2.56 0.28 -1.29
CA HIS A 42 2.51 -1.02 -1.97
C HIS A 42 1.63 -0.98 -3.25
N VAL A 43 1.92 -0.06 -4.17
CA VAL A 43 1.10 0.22 -5.37
C VAL A 43 1.35 -0.71 -6.56
N GLY A 44 2.26 -1.68 -6.45
CA GLY A 44 2.72 -2.44 -7.63
C GLY A 44 1.61 -3.24 -8.33
N TYR A 45 0.54 -3.63 -7.63
CA TYR A 45 -0.63 -4.25 -8.26
C TYR A 45 -1.37 -3.28 -9.19
N GLN A 46 -1.47 -2.01 -8.81
CA GLN A 46 -2.13 -0.98 -9.63
C GLN A 46 -1.37 -0.71 -10.94
N ILE A 47 -0.03 -0.78 -10.91
CA ILE A 47 0.81 -0.56 -12.09
C ILE A 47 0.48 -1.56 -13.20
N LYS A 48 0.25 -2.84 -12.84
CA LYS A 48 -0.14 -3.87 -13.80
C LYS A 48 -1.48 -3.53 -14.45
N GLU A 49 -2.50 -3.20 -13.65
CA GLU A 49 -3.83 -2.88 -14.18
C GLU A 49 -3.81 -1.61 -15.05
N GLN A 50 -3.04 -0.59 -14.69
CA GLN A 50 -2.84 0.58 -15.55
C GLN A 50 -2.14 0.21 -16.85
N GLY A 51 -1.13 -0.66 -16.79
CA GLY A 51 -0.44 -1.19 -17.96
C GLY A 51 -1.39 -1.86 -18.96
N ARG A 52 -2.33 -2.68 -18.48
CA ARG A 52 -3.32 -3.35 -19.34
C ARG A 52 -4.24 -2.39 -20.08
N HIS A 53 -4.47 -1.20 -19.54
CA HIS A 53 -5.24 -0.15 -20.21
C HIS A 53 -4.42 0.66 -21.20
N TRP A 54 -3.11 0.82 -20.97
CA TRP A 54 -2.24 1.65 -21.81
C TRP A 54 -1.48 0.88 -22.88
N ALA A 55 -1.24 -0.40 -22.66
CA ALA A 55 -0.51 -1.31 -23.54
C ALA A 55 -1.33 -2.58 -23.77
N ARG A 56 -0.91 -3.38 -24.75
CA ARG A 56 -1.52 -4.71 -24.98
C ARG A 56 -1.12 -5.67 -23.86
N ASP A 57 -1.98 -6.63 -23.55
CA ASP A 57 -1.76 -7.57 -22.44
C ASP A 57 -0.40 -8.31 -22.57
N GLU A 58 0.03 -8.67 -23.78
CA GLU A 58 1.31 -9.38 -24.01
C GLU A 58 2.53 -8.53 -23.62
N VAL A 59 2.42 -7.21 -23.80
CA VAL A 59 3.49 -6.27 -23.42
C VAL A 59 3.56 -6.16 -21.90
N VAL A 60 2.41 -6.08 -21.22
CA VAL A 60 2.33 -5.99 -19.76
C VAL A 60 2.83 -7.28 -19.11
N GLU A 61 2.56 -8.43 -19.71
CA GLU A 61 3.08 -9.71 -19.24
C GLU A 61 4.61 -9.82 -19.33
N SER A 62 5.21 -9.13 -20.31
CA SER A 62 6.68 -9.05 -20.47
C SER A 62 7.37 -8.06 -19.51
N TRP A 63 6.61 -7.27 -18.73
CA TRP A 63 7.21 -6.33 -17.79
C TRP A 63 7.94 -7.03 -16.65
N ASP A 64 9.03 -6.42 -16.21
CA ASP A 64 9.71 -6.79 -14.97
C ASP A 64 8.80 -6.49 -13.78
N LYS A 65 8.09 -7.51 -13.31
CA LYS A 65 7.14 -7.42 -12.19
C LYS A 65 7.84 -7.05 -10.88
N ASP A 66 9.05 -7.56 -10.67
CA ASP A 66 9.82 -7.31 -9.46
C ASP A 66 10.37 -5.88 -9.48
N GLY A 67 10.86 -5.42 -10.63
CA GLY A 67 11.25 -4.02 -10.84
C GLY A 67 10.07 -3.06 -10.67
N ALA A 68 8.90 -3.39 -11.25
CA ALA A 68 7.69 -2.58 -11.12
C ALA A 68 7.20 -2.48 -9.66
N TRP A 69 7.44 -3.51 -8.84
CA TRP A 69 7.10 -3.51 -7.43
C TRP A 69 8.15 -2.79 -6.57
N SER A 70 9.43 -3.14 -6.74
CA SER A 70 10.53 -2.68 -5.89
C SER A 70 10.94 -1.23 -6.13
N THR A 71 10.84 -0.74 -7.38
CA THR A 71 11.23 0.64 -7.73
C THR A 71 10.43 1.70 -6.98
N PRO A 72 9.08 1.73 -7.04
CA PRO A 72 8.29 2.72 -6.29
C PRO A 72 8.40 2.53 -4.79
N LEU A 73 8.53 1.28 -4.31
CA LEU A 73 8.72 1.00 -2.88
C LEU A 73 10.02 1.61 -2.36
N LYS A 74 11.14 1.40 -3.06
CA LYS A 74 12.43 1.98 -2.74
C LYS A 74 12.39 3.51 -2.78
N ALA A 75 11.77 4.09 -3.80
CA ALA A 75 11.58 5.54 -3.87
C ALA A 75 10.76 6.08 -2.69
N ALA A 76 9.75 5.33 -2.25
CA ALA A 76 8.96 5.67 -1.06
C ALA A 76 9.78 5.55 0.24
N GLU A 77 10.66 4.55 0.36
CA GLU A 77 11.57 4.36 1.50
C GLU A 77 12.59 5.50 1.63
N GLU A 78 13.12 5.98 0.51
CA GLU A 78 14.13 7.04 0.49
C GLU A 78 13.53 8.46 0.61
N SER A 79 12.21 8.60 0.39
CA SER A 79 11.53 9.90 0.39
C SER A 79 11.35 10.47 1.81
N ARG A 80 12.06 11.55 2.11
CA ARG A 80 11.88 12.31 3.36
C ARG A 80 10.44 12.82 3.52
N SER A 81 9.76 13.17 2.43
CA SER A 81 8.40 13.72 2.49
C SER A 81 7.33 12.66 2.80
N ILE A 82 7.62 11.39 2.54
CA ILE A 82 6.74 10.25 2.83
C ILE A 82 7.01 9.74 4.26
N ASN A 83 8.28 9.68 4.67
CA ASN A 83 8.70 9.14 5.97
C ASN A 83 8.88 10.18 7.08
N SER A 84 8.64 11.47 6.81
CA SER A 84 8.67 12.50 7.86
C SER A 84 7.61 12.22 8.92
N LYS A 85 8.01 12.37 10.19
CA LYS A 85 7.25 12.06 11.41
C LYS A 85 5.86 12.70 11.47
#